data_AF-A0A9X9N3N3-F1
#
_entry.id   AF-A0A9X9N3N3-F1
#
_cell.length_a   1.000
_cell.length_b   1.000
_cell.length_c   1.000
_cell.angle_alpha   90.00
_cell.angle_beta   90.00
_cell.angle_gamma   90.00
#
_symmetry.space_group_name_H-M   'P 1'
#
loop_
_entity.id
_entity.type
_entity.pdbx_description
1 polymer ?
#
loop_
_entity_poly.entity_id
_entity_poly.type
_entity_poly.pdbx_seq_one_letter_code
_entity_poly.pdbx_strand_id
1 'polypeptide(L)'
;MKVRCPTCGAVMSLDVLIAHDDAREALIALTGISDDLFKAVLRYLTLFRPAEKDLSFNRVSKLIGEIAPMIREGEIVRNRKTYPAPREAWIWAATRCLEARDAGKLTPPLTSHGYLLENITFWSPEKTAGTAVLPSPQPSPAGEVASTKLRSGLGGLMEWSNGGKQ
;
A
#
# COMPACT_ATOMS: atom_id res chain seq x y z
N MET A 1 -21.28 -15.22 -7.76
CA MET A 1 -21.15 -15.71 -6.37
C MET A 1 -21.53 -14.59 -5.41
N LYS A 2 -22.00 -14.88 -4.19
CA LYS A 2 -22.31 -13.85 -3.17
C LYS A 2 -21.27 -13.89 -2.05
N VAL A 3 -20.93 -12.72 -1.51
CA VAL A 3 -20.00 -12.56 -0.38
C VAL A 3 -20.69 -11.80 0.75
N ARG A 4 -20.26 -12.03 1.99
CA ARG A 4 -20.81 -11.39 3.19
C ARG A 4 -19.80 -10.45 3.82
N CYS A 5 -20.25 -9.26 4.20
CA CYS A 5 -19.44 -8.32 4.99
C CYS A 5 -19.16 -8.94 6.37
N PRO A 6 -17.89 -9.08 6.78
CA PRO A 6 -17.54 -9.65 8.09
C PRO A 6 -17.94 -8.72 9.26
N THR A 7 -18.20 -7.44 9.00
CA THR A 7 -18.56 -6.46 10.03
C THR A 7 -20.05 -6.36 10.29
N CYS A 8 -20.90 -6.46 9.26
CA CYS A 8 -22.35 -6.25 9.41
C CYS A 8 -23.22 -7.31 8.74
N GLY A 9 -22.64 -8.33 8.11
CA GLY A 9 -23.38 -9.42 7.47
C GLY A 9 -24.06 -9.07 6.15
N ALA A 10 -23.91 -7.83 5.65
CA ALA A 10 -24.44 -7.41 4.35
C ALA A 10 -23.97 -8.34 3.23
N VAL A 11 -24.92 -8.77 2.38
CA VAL A 11 -24.65 -9.69 1.27
C VAL A 11 -24.54 -8.90 -0.01
N MET A 12 -23.45 -9.07 -0.75
CA MET A 12 -23.21 -8.39 -2.03
C MET A 12 -22.76 -9.36 -3.12
N SER A 13 -22.88 -8.97 -4.39
CA SER A 13 -22.28 -9.74 -5.49
C SER A 13 -20.76 -9.74 -5.34
N LEU A 14 -20.11 -10.83 -5.76
CA LEU A 14 -18.65 -10.92 -5.80
C LEU A 14 -18.03 -9.78 -6.63
N ASP A 15 -18.72 -9.32 -7.68
CA ASP A 15 -18.28 -8.22 -8.55
C ASP A 15 -18.02 -6.91 -7.79
N VAL A 16 -18.69 -6.70 -6.65
CA VAL A 16 -18.48 -5.53 -5.79
C VAL A 16 -17.06 -5.55 -5.18
N LEU A 17 -16.52 -6.73 -4.86
CA LEU A 17 -15.15 -6.83 -4.36
C LEU A 17 -14.13 -6.51 -5.46
N ILE A 18 -14.35 -7.02 -6.67
CA ILE A 18 -13.47 -6.78 -7.83
C ILE A 18 -13.42 -5.28 -8.16
N ALA A 19 -14.58 -4.62 -8.23
CA ALA A 19 -14.66 -3.19 -8.52
C ALA A 19 -13.96 -2.31 -7.46
N HIS A 20 -13.97 -2.73 -6.19
CA HIS A 20 -13.27 -2.00 -5.13
C HIS A 20 -11.77 -2.30 -5.08
N ASP A 21 -11.33 -3.48 -5.51
CA ASP A 21 -9.92 -3.86 -5.55
C ASP A 21 -9.19 -3.07 -6.64
N ASP A 22 -9.73 -3.05 -7.87
CA ASP A 22 -9.17 -2.24 -8.97
C ASP A 22 -9.16 -0.74 -8.64
N ALA A 23 -10.23 -0.23 -8.02
CA ALA A 23 -10.30 1.16 -7.58
C ALA A 23 -9.28 1.47 -6.47
N ARG A 24 -9.03 0.52 -5.57
CA ARG A 24 -7.99 0.63 -4.53
C ARG A 24 -6.61 0.67 -5.16
N GLU A 25 -6.29 -0.26 -6.05
CA GLU A 25 -5.01 -0.34 -6.74
C GLU A 25 -4.75 0.91 -7.58
N ALA A 26 -5.76 1.41 -8.29
CA ALA A 26 -5.68 2.66 -9.04
C ALA A 26 -5.41 3.87 -8.13
N LEU A 27 -6.05 3.94 -6.96
CA LEU A 27 -5.82 5.03 -5.99
C LEU A 27 -4.43 4.93 -5.33
N ILE A 28 -3.94 3.72 -5.06
CA ILE A 28 -2.58 3.48 -4.57
C ILE A 28 -1.55 3.95 -5.59
N ALA A 29 -1.69 3.52 -6.85
CA ALA A 29 -0.82 3.92 -7.93
C ALA A 29 -0.81 5.44 -8.17
N LEU A 30 -1.97 6.09 -8.02
CA LEU A 30 -2.12 7.53 -8.19
C LEU A 30 -1.51 8.34 -7.03
N THR A 31 -1.57 7.81 -5.80
CA THR A 31 -1.14 8.54 -4.59
C THR A 31 0.30 8.28 -4.20
N GLY A 32 0.94 7.24 -4.76
CA GLY A 32 2.30 6.83 -4.37
C GLY A 32 2.39 6.29 -2.93
N ILE A 33 1.25 6.04 -2.30
CA ILE A 33 1.15 5.48 -0.95
C ILE A 33 1.23 3.96 -1.08
N SER A 34 2.12 3.30 -0.33
CA SER A 34 2.15 1.83 -0.28
C SER A 34 0.78 1.27 0.12
N ASP A 35 0.40 0.13 -0.45
CA ASP A 35 -0.85 -0.55 -0.16
C ASP A 35 -1.10 -0.78 1.34
N ASP A 36 -0.08 -1.16 2.11
CA ASP A 36 -0.20 -1.39 3.56
C ASP A 36 -0.58 -0.13 4.34
N LEU A 37 0.03 1.01 4.03
CA LEU A 37 -0.32 2.30 4.64
C LEU A 37 -1.76 2.69 4.28
N PHE A 38 -2.15 2.52 3.02
CA PHE A 38 -3.50 2.81 2.57
C PHE A 38 -4.54 1.92 3.28
N LYS A 39 -4.29 0.62 3.38
CA LYS A 39 -5.11 -0.34 4.14
C LYS A 39 -5.20 0.04 5.62
N ALA A 40 -4.08 0.37 6.26
CA ALA A 40 -4.05 0.74 7.67
C ALA A 40 -4.86 2.01 7.94
N VAL A 41 -4.70 3.05 7.12
CA VAL A 41 -5.45 4.31 7.24
C VAL A 41 -6.95 4.07 7.03
N LEU A 42 -7.35 3.34 5.99
CA LEU A 42 -8.78 3.08 5.76
C LEU A 42 -9.43 2.30 6.91
N ARG A 43 -8.75 1.28 7.45
CA ARG A 43 -9.25 0.55 8.63
C ARG A 43 -9.36 1.47 9.83
N TYR A 44 -8.36 2.31 10.07
CA TYR A 44 -8.39 3.31 11.14
C TYR A 44 -9.55 4.31 11.00
N LEU A 45 -9.86 4.78 9.78
CA LEU A 45 -10.96 5.71 9.56
C LEU A 45 -12.33 5.13 9.94
N THR A 46 -12.49 3.79 9.97
CA THR A 46 -13.73 3.17 10.48
C THR A 46 -14.02 3.54 11.94
N LEU A 47 -13.01 3.93 12.72
CA LEU A 47 -13.18 4.41 14.10
C LEU A 47 -13.92 5.75 14.19
N PHE A 48 -14.08 6.49 13.09
CA PHE A 48 -14.84 7.75 13.05
C PHE A 48 -16.31 7.54 12.63
N ARG A 49 -16.69 6.31 12.28
CA ARG A 49 -18.04 5.99 11.81
C ARG A 49 -19.02 5.99 13.01
N PRO A 50 -20.07 6.83 12.99
CA PRO A 50 -21.15 6.75 13.96
C PRO A 50 -21.90 5.41 13.85
N ALA A 51 -22.50 4.94 14.95
CA ALA A 51 -23.20 3.64 14.96
C ALA A 51 -24.35 3.56 13.94
N GLU A 52 -25.08 4.67 13.75
CA GLU A 52 -26.30 4.71 12.95
C GLU A 52 -26.10 5.20 11.51
N LYS A 53 -24.92 5.72 11.18
CA LYS A 53 -24.67 6.40 9.89
C LYS A 53 -23.35 5.98 9.28
N ASP A 54 -23.33 5.95 7.94
CA ASP A 54 -22.10 5.74 7.20
C ASP A 54 -21.19 6.97 7.28
N LEU A 55 -19.89 6.71 7.22
CA LEU A 55 -18.89 7.76 7.12
C LEU A 55 -18.93 8.33 5.71
N SER A 56 -19.45 9.55 5.55
CA SER A 56 -19.57 10.17 4.22
C SER A 56 -18.20 10.42 3.59
N PHE A 57 -18.12 10.37 2.26
CA PHE A 57 -16.88 10.68 1.53
C PHE A 57 -16.37 12.10 1.83
N ASN A 58 -17.26 13.07 2.07
CA ASN A 58 -16.87 14.41 2.51
C ASN A 58 -16.12 14.38 3.86
N ARG A 59 -16.60 13.58 4.82
CA ARG A 59 -15.93 13.42 6.11
C ARG A 59 -14.61 12.67 5.97
N VAL A 60 -14.57 11.61 5.15
CA VAL A 60 -13.34 10.87 4.83
C VAL A 60 -12.28 11.82 4.24
N SER A 61 -12.64 12.62 3.24
CA SER A 61 -11.75 13.58 2.60
C SER A 61 -11.15 14.58 3.59
N LYS A 62 -11.97 15.12 4.51
CA LYS A 62 -11.50 16.02 5.57
C LYS A 62 -10.50 15.33 6.50
N LEU A 63 -10.84 14.14 7.02
CA LEU A 63 -9.97 13.37 7.91
C LEU A 63 -8.63 13.01 7.25
N ILE A 64 -8.64 12.61 5.98
CA ILE A 64 -7.40 12.33 5.24
C ILE A 64 -6.60 13.62 5.02
N GLY A 65 -7.27 14.72 4.65
CA GLY A 65 -6.63 16.03 4.45
C GLY A 65 -5.93 16.57 5.69
N GLU A 66 -6.42 16.23 6.89
CA GLU A 66 -5.78 16.59 8.17
C GLU A 66 -4.43 15.89 8.36
N ILE A 67 -4.26 14.63 7.89
CA ILE A 67 -3.04 13.83 8.12
C ILE A 67 -2.11 13.71 6.92
N ALA A 68 -2.61 13.93 5.70
CA ALA A 68 -1.84 13.76 4.47
C ALA A 68 -0.58 14.65 4.37
N PRO A 69 -0.56 15.91 4.86
CA PRO A 69 0.67 16.71 4.91
C PRO A 69 1.74 16.07 5.79
N MET A 70 1.36 15.63 7.00
CA MET A 70 2.29 14.99 7.95
C MET A 70 2.84 13.65 7.42
N ILE A 71 2.01 12.86 6.73
CA ILE A 71 2.45 11.63 6.07
C ILE A 71 3.50 11.92 4.99
N ARG A 72 3.30 12.98 4.19
CA ARG A 72 4.22 13.38 3.12
C ARG A 72 5.52 13.97 3.65
N GLU A 73 5.45 14.74 4.74
CA GLU A 73 6.62 15.30 5.44
C GLU A 73 7.42 14.21 6.16
N GLY A 74 6.77 13.10 6.55
CA GLY A 74 7.41 12.02 7.28
C GLY A 74 7.66 12.36 8.76
N GLU A 75 7.01 13.40 9.27
CA GLU A 75 7.15 13.91 10.63
C GLU A 75 5.80 14.43 11.16
N ILE A 76 5.65 14.44 12.48
CA ILE A 76 4.53 15.14 13.16
C ILE A 76 5.08 16.13 14.17
N VAL A 77 4.37 17.23 14.37
CA VAL A 77 4.64 18.17 15.46
C VAL A 77 3.57 18.03 16.53
N ARG A 78 3.97 17.69 17.75
CA ARG A 78 3.06 17.57 18.90
C ARG A 78 3.74 18.09 20.16
N ASN A 79 3.02 18.88 20.95
CA ASN A 79 3.56 19.51 22.16
C ASN A 79 4.87 20.27 21.90
N ARG A 80 4.95 20.98 20.77
CA ARG A 80 6.14 21.72 20.27
C ARG A 80 7.39 20.85 20.03
N LYS A 81 7.24 19.53 19.96
CA LYS A 81 8.31 18.59 19.61
C LYS A 81 7.99 17.91 18.29
N THR A 82 9.01 17.77 17.45
CA THR A 82 8.94 17.02 16.20
C THR A 82 9.25 15.55 16.47
N TYR A 83 8.46 14.65 15.88
CA TYR A 83 8.64 13.22 15.97
C TYR A 83 8.75 12.62 14.56
N PRO A 84 9.65 11.65 14.34
CA PRO A 84 9.70 10.92 13.08
C PRO A 84 8.40 10.13 12.91
N ALA A 85 7.75 10.32 11.76
CA ALA A 85 6.53 9.64 11.39
C ALA A 85 6.65 9.04 9.98
N PRO A 86 7.65 8.15 9.75
CA PRO A 86 7.74 7.42 8.49
C PRO A 86 6.53 6.50 8.32
N ARG A 87 6.38 5.90 7.13
CA ARG A 87 5.29 4.99 6.77
C ARG A 87 4.96 3.98 7.88
N GLU A 88 5.98 3.35 8.44
CA GLU A 88 5.88 2.30 9.45
C GLU A 88 5.25 2.81 10.75
N ALA A 89 5.52 4.07 11.13
CA ALA A 89 4.94 4.69 12.32
C ALA A 89 3.43 4.86 12.18
N TRP A 90 2.95 5.25 11.01
CA TRP A 90 1.52 5.39 10.73
C TRP A 90 0.80 4.04 10.74
N ILE A 91 1.38 3.02 10.09
CA ILE A 91 0.83 1.65 10.09
C ILE A 91 0.74 1.12 11.52
N TRP A 92 1.83 1.27 12.30
CA TRP A 92 1.89 0.83 13.69
C TRP A 92 0.87 1.55 14.56
N ALA A 93 0.80 2.89 14.47
CA ALA A 93 -0.10 3.69 15.30
C ALA A 93 -1.58 3.45 14.95
N ALA A 94 -1.92 3.32 13.66
CA ALA A 94 -3.26 2.96 13.21
C ALA A 94 -3.70 1.59 13.75
N THR A 95 -2.78 0.61 13.76
CA THR A 95 -3.02 -0.72 14.32
C THR A 95 -3.28 -0.65 15.83
N ARG A 96 -2.48 0.13 16.57
CA ARG A 96 -2.70 0.35 18.01
C ARG A 96 -4.06 0.97 18.33
N CYS A 97 -4.56 1.88 17.49
CA CYS A 97 -5.90 2.45 17.66
C CYS A 97 -6.99 1.37 17.53
N LEU A 98 -6.87 0.45 16.57
CA LEU A 98 -7.82 -0.64 16.38
C LEU A 98 -7.78 -1.64 17.54
N GLU A 99 -6.59 -2.02 17.99
CA GLU A 99 -6.44 -2.88 19.16
C GLU A 99 -6.98 -2.23 20.45
N ALA A 100 -6.81 -0.92 20.61
CA ALA A 100 -7.37 -0.20 21.73
C ALA A 100 -8.92 -0.24 21.72
N ARG A 101 -9.54 -0.16 20.53
CA ARG A 101 -10.98 -0.38 20.38
C ARG A 101 -11.37 -1.80 20.77
N ASP A 102 -10.66 -2.79 20.24
CA ASP A 102 -10.98 -4.21 20.46
C ASP A 102 -10.80 -4.61 21.94
N ALA A 103 -9.88 -3.95 22.64
CA ALA A 103 -9.69 -4.07 24.09
C ALA A 103 -10.66 -3.21 24.93
N GLY A 104 -11.61 -2.49 24.32
CA GLY A 104 -12.57 -1.62 25.01
C GLY A 104 -11.97 -0.34 25.62
N LYS A 105 -10.71 -0.01 25.30
CA LYS A 105 -10.00 1.19 25.80
C LYS A 105 -10.29 2.44 24.97
N LEU A 106 -10.80 2.26 23.75
CA LEU A 106 -11.13 3.33 22.83
C LEU A 106 -12.58 3.13 22.35
N THR A 107 -13.41 4.16 22.52
CA THR A 107 -14.83 4.12 22.16
C THR A 107 -15.09 4.96 20.91
N PRO A 108 -15.40 4.35 19.76
CA PRO A 108 -15.89 5.05 18.58
C PRO A 108 -17.26 5.71 18.82
N PRO A 109 -17.63 6.76 18.06
CA PRO A 109 -16.83 7.38 17.01
C PRO A 109 -15.78 8.35 17.58
N LEU A 110 -14.58 8.32 17.01
CA LEU A 110 -13.56 9.33 17.29
C LEU A 110 -13.97 10.68 16.71
N THR A 111 -13.56 11.75 17.38
CA THR A 111 -13.80 13.13 16.94
C THR A 111 -12.58 13.77 16.28
N SER A 112 -11.37 13.31 16.62
CA SER A 112 -10.10 13.82 16.10
C SER A 112 -9.02 12.73 15.97
N HIS A 113 -7.91 13.06 15.31
CA HIS A 113 -6.71 12.22 15.23
C HIS A 113 -5.84 12.26 16.50
N GLY A 114 -6.32 12.87 17.59
CA GLY A 114 -5.54 13.09 18.81
C GLY A 114 -4.89 11.82 19.36
N TYR A 115 -5.63 10.70 19.40
CA TYR A 115 -5.14 9.41 19.89
C TYR A 115 -4.12 8.76 18.94
N LEU A 116 -4.36 8.84 17.62
CA LEU A 116 -3.42 8.35 16.61
C LEU A 116 -2.08 9.09 16.70
N LEU A 117 -2.14 10.42 16.69
CA LEU A 117 -0.96 11.27 16.76
C LEU A 117 -0.23 11.12 18.11
N GLU A 118 -0.93 10.81 19.19
CA GLU A 118 -0.31 10.45 20.48
C GLU A 118 0.50 9.15 20.34
N ASN A 119 -0.10 8.10 19.77
CA ASN A 119 0.59 6.84 19.55
C ASN A 119 1.88 7.04 18.74
N ILE A 120 1.85 7.83 17.67
CA ILE A 120 3.05 8.10 16.84
C ILE A 120 4.21 8.65 17.68
N THR A 121 3.95 9.46 18.72
CA THR A 121 5.03 9.96 19.61
C THR A 121 5.76 8.87 20.38
N PHE A 122 5.14 7.70 20.53
CA PHE A 122 5.72 6.52 21.17
C PHE A 122 6.31 5.53 20.17
N TRP A 123 6.27 5.80 18.86
CA TRP A 123 6.84 4.90 17.88
C TRP A 123 8.39 4.94 17.91
N SER A 124 9.01 3.80 17.64
CA SER A 124 10.44 3.67 17.39
C SER A 124 10.68 2.58 16.33
N PRO A 125 11.78 2.64 15.57
CA PRO A 125 12.05 1.67 14.51
C PRO A 125 12.01 0.21 14.98
N GLU A 126 12.47 -0.10 16.20
CA GLU A 126 12.43 -1.46 16.74
C GLU A 126 11.01 -2.04 16.86
N LYS A 127 9.99 -1.19 17.01
CA LYS A 127 8.58 -1.63 17.12
C LYS A 127 8.01 -2.15 15.80
N THR A 128 8.72 -1.92 14.70
CA THR A 128 8.32 -2.31 13.34
C THR A 128 9.44 -3.05 12.58
N ALA A 129 10.60 -3.25 13.21
CA ALA A 129 11.76 -3.89 12.58
C ALA A 129 11.51 -5.36 12.16
N GLY A 130 10.48 -6.02 12.70
CA GLY A 130 10.06 -7.36 12.30
C GLY A 130 9.03 -7.43 11.16
N THR A 131 8.52 -6.29 10.70
CA THR A 131 7.47 -6.22 9.66
C THR A 131 8.02 -5.77 8.31
N ALA A 132 9.33 -5.56 8.21
CA ALA A 132 10.01 -5.36 6.93
C ALA A 132 9.95 -6.66 6.13
N VAL A 133 8.85 -6.88 5.42
CA VAL A 133 8.80 -7.79 4.29
C VAL A 133 9.84 -7.27 3.31
N LEU A 134 10.98 -7.96 3.28
CA LEU A 134 11.92 -7.86 2.16
C LEU A 134 11.09 -7.96 0.88
N PRO A 135 11.28 -7.08 -0.12
CA PRO A 135 10.68 -7.31 -1.42
C PRO A 135 11.07 -8.72 -1.83
N SER A 136 10.06 -9.60 -1.95
CA SER A 136 10.27 -10.96 -2.43
C SER A 136 11.02 -10.83 -3.76
N PRO A 137 12.14 -11.56 -3.96
CA PRO A 137 12.79 -11.57 -5.25
C PRO A 137 11.75 -12.06 -6.25
N GLN A 138 11.23 -11.15 -7.07
CA GLN A 138 10.52 -11.52 -8.27
C GLN A 138 11.48 -12.47 -9.02
N PRO A 139 11.08 -13.72 -9.32
CA PRO A 139 11.84 -14.50 -10.27
C PRO A 139 11.77 -13.73 -11.59
N SER A 140 12.84 -13.00 -11.91
CA SER A 140 13.06 -12.54 -13.27
C SER A 140 12.94 -13.78 -14.17
N PRO A 141 12.19 -13.73 -15.27
CA PRO A 141 12.24 -14.81 -16.25
C PRO A 141 13.64 -14.79 -16.87
N ALA A 142 14.55 -15.58 -16.30
CA ALA A 142 15.77 -15.97 -16.97
C ALA A 142 15.39 -16.99 -18.04
N GLY A 143 15.48 -16.58 -19.31
CA GLY A 143 15.53 -17.52 -20.42
C GLY A 143 14.68 -17.15 -21.63
N GLU A 144 14.88 -15.97 -22.23
CA GLU A 144 14.62 -15.84 -23.66
C GLU A 144 15.92 -15.42 -24.36
N VAL A 145 16.54 -16.41 -24.99
CA VAL A 145 17.77 -16.31 -25.74
C VAL A 145 17.50 -15.43 -26.96
N ALA A 146 18.10 -14.24 -26.96
CA ALA A 146 18.14 -13.35 -28.11
C ALA A 146 18.69 -14.08 -29.34
N SER A 147 17.80 -14.46 -30.26
CA SER A 147 18.17 -15.04 -31.55
C SER A 147 18.44 -13.92 -32.55
N THR A 148 19.64 -13.34 -32.50
CA THR A 148 20.12 -12.37 -33.48
C THR A 148 20.46 -13.07 -34.81
N LYS A 149 19.46 -13.31 -35.67
CA LYS A 149 19.65 -13.74 -37.06
C LYS A 149 20.08 -12.59 -37.98
N LEU A 150 21.25 -12.01 -37.73
CA LEU A 150 21.90 -11.04 -38.63
C LEU A 150 23.40 -11.30 -38.87
N ARG A 151 23.89 -12.53 -38.65
CA ARG A 151 25.27 -12.93 -39.00
C ARG A 151 25.41 -14.13 -39.94
N SER A 152 24.34 -14.72 -40.44
CA SER A 152 24.43 -15.85 -41.38
C SER A 152 24.58 -15.44 -42.87
N GLY A 153 24.92 -14.18 -43.17
CA GLY A 153 24.95 -13.65 -44.53
C GLY A 153 26.32 -13.33 -45.13
N LEU A 154 27.43 -13.52 -44.39
CA LEU A 154 28.77 -13.06 -44.83
C LEU A 154 29.83 -14.18 -44.85
N GLY A 155 29.40 -15.44 -44.99
CA GLY A 155 30.27 -16.60 -45.18
C GLY A 155 30.27 -17.17 -46.61
N GLY A 156 29.48 -16.59 -47.52
CA GLY A 156 29.25 -17.12 -48.88
C GLY A 156 30.06 -16.47 -50.00
N LEU A 157 31.13 -15.73 -49.69
CA LEU A 157 31.88 -14.97 -50.70
C LEU A 157 33.40 -15.19 -50.65
N MET A 158 33.85 -16.45 -50.43
CA MET A 158 35.26 -16.82 -50.60
C MET A 158 35.47 -18.19 -51.28
N GLU A 159 34.41 -18.77 -51.86
CA GLU A 159 34.44 -20.06 -52.55
C GLU A 159 34.29 -19.90 -54.08
N TRP A 160 34.92 -18.87 -54.66
CA TRP A 160 35.07 -18.68 -56.12
C TRP A 160 36.49 -18.21 -56.48
N SER A 161 37.47 -18.79 -55.80
CA SER A 161 38.88 -18.54 -56.02
C SER A 161 39.67 -19.76 -55.57
N ASN A 162 39.80 -20.74 -56.48
CA ASN A 162 40.94 -21.66 -56.67
C ASN A 162 40.47 -23.10 -56.93
N GLY A 163 40.31 -23.43 -58.21
CA GLY A 163 39.95 -24.78 -58.65
C GLY A 163 40.08 -24.95 -60.15
N GLY A 164 41.25 -24.59 -60.70
CA GLY A 164 41.58 -24.80 -62.11
C GLY A 164 42.92 -25.51 -62.28
N LYS A 165 42.86 -26.70 -62.92
CA LYS A 165 43.95 -27.48 -63.57
C LYS A 165 44.98 -28.10 -62.60
N GLN A 166 45.45 -29.34 -62.78
CA GLN A 166 45.56 -30.23 -63.94
C GLN A 166 45.18 -31.66 -63.59
#